data_AF-A0A2V4UPZ9-F1
#
_entry.id   AF-A0A2V4UPZ9-F1
#
_cell.length_a   1.000
_cell.length_b   1.000
_cell.length_c   1.000
_cell.angle_alpha   90.00
_cell.angle_beta   90.00
_cell.angle_gamma   90.00
#
_symmetry.space_group_name_H-M   'P 1'
#
loop_
_entity.id
_entity.type
_entity.pdbx_description
1 polymer ?
#
loop_
_entity_poly.entity_id
_entity_poly.type
_entity_poly.pdbx_seq_one_letter_code
_entity_poly.pdbx_strand_id
1 'polypeptide(L)'
;MKNLLLSLALSLSVLSATPVIAAVPAFSASKIAQVKIKDLSFKEVMRKFYNGQMFDIHVDYMEDTPYIGLGKYDDTGRATIALMRPIIQYKNTAGEDRYLIIIEKTQVTDGEIDSCHICKATADLYGFKKLNNGLFQLVSQTPKNVEESGSNGSTGLYAEDIKNGLQPLGKNLVGSLFTNFYMGQGARDEWWKALHLSENDFINVYYVGDAGSSNERYDEDSPLYYGYEGTLKVLPNNTTYYPIMLTYKGEMPTNDDERIEHVNYSKVVKFNPIKKAYE
;
A
#
# COMPACT_ATOMS: atom_id res chain seq x y z
N MET A 1 -19.97 48.72 59.60
CA MET A 1 -20.68 47.56 59.00
C MET A 1 -21.15 47.91 57.59
N LYS A 2 -20.36 47.55 56.58
CA LYS A 2 -20.79 47.29 55.19
C LYS A 2 -19.61 46.69 54.43
N ASN A 3 -19.91 45.57 53.80
CA ASN A 3 -19.05 44.57 53.17
C ASN A 3 -18.09 45.09 52.09
N LEU A 4 -16.94 44.44 51.97
CA LEU A 4 -16.35 44.09 50.67
C LEU A 4 -15.46 42.84 50.83
N LEU A 5 -16.01 41.72 50.39
CA LEU A 5 -15.32 40.45 50.16
C LEU A 5 -14.41 40.62 48.94
N LEU A 6 -13.09 40.49 49.11
CA LEU A 6 -12.18 40.23 47.99
C LEU A 6 -12.01 38.71 47.85
N SER A 7 -12.63 38.17 46.81
CA SER A 7 -12.42 36.82 46.30
C SER A 7 -11.04 36.72 45.64
N LEU A 8 -10.18 35.86 46.20
CA LEU A 8 -8.91 35.49 45.59
C LEU A 8 -9.19 34.41 44.54
N ALA A 9 -9.19 34.79 43.26
CA ALA A 9 -9.29 33.86 42.15
C ALA A 9 -7.94 33.16 41.94
N LEU A 10 -7.85 31.86 42.26
CA LEU A 10 -6.77 31.00 41.79
C LEU A 10 -6.93 30.78 40.28
N SER A 11 -6.08 31.43 39.48
CA SER A 11 -5.93 31.08 38.07
C SER A 11 -5.15 29.76 37.96
N LEU A 12 -5.86 28.66 37.70
CA LEU A 12 -5.25 27.45 37.16
C LEU A 12 -4.73 27.74 35.75
N SER A 13 -3.42 27.88 35.60
CA SER A 13 -2.76 27.79 34.30
C SER A 13 -2.78 26.34 33.83
N VAL A 14 -3.79 25.99 33.02
CA VAL A 14 -3.80 24.74 32.27
C VAL A 14 -2.66 24.81 31.25
N LEU A 15 -1.53 24.17 31.55
CA LEU A 15 -0.54 23.82 30.52
C LEU A 15 -1.23 22.84 29.57
N SER A 16 -1.72 23.36 28.44
CA SER A 16 -2.07 22.55 27.29
C SER A 16 -0.76 21.99 26.71
N ALA A 17 -0.44 20.76 27.09
CA ALA A 17 0.57 19.99 26.39
C ALA A 17 0.05 19.72 24.98
N THR A 18 0.51 20.52 24.01
CA THR A 18 0.33 20.17 22.60
C THR A 18 1.06 18.85 22.34
N PRO A 19 0.40 17.81 21.85
CA PRO A 19 1.10 16.59 21.47
C PRO A 19 2.11 16.95 20.39
N VAL A 20 3.38 16.65 20.64
CA VAL A 20 4.41 16.69 19.62
C VAL A 20 4.08 15.55 18.66
N ILE A 21 3.36 15.86 17.59
CA ILE A 21 3.24 14.94 16.46
C ILE A 21 4.65 14.80 15.91
N ALA A 22 5.29 13.65 16.16
CA ALA A 22 6.58 13.33 15.58
C ALA A 22 6.45 13.43 14.05
N ALA A 23 7.15 14.38 13.45
CA ALA A 23 7.15 14.54 12.00
C ALA A 23 7.57 13.22 11.34
N VAL A 24 6.81 12.78 10.34
CA VAL A 24 7.19 11.64 9.50
C VAL A 24 8.62 11.89 8.98
N PRO A 25 9.57 10.96 9.19
CA PRO A 25 10.96 11.22 8.84
C PRO A 25 11.10 11.47 7.34
N ALA A 26 11.70 12.60 6.98
CA ALA A 26 11.95 12.95 5.59
C ALA A 26 12.86 11.91 4.89
N PHE A 27 12.53 11.58 3.64
CA PHE A 27 13.32 10.66 2.83
C PHE A 27 14.75 11.18 2.62
N SER A 28 15.73 10.28 2.61
CA SER A 28 17.12 10.62 2.35
C SER A 28 17.84 9.50 1.60
N ALA A 29 18.05 9.69 0.29
CA ALA A 29 18.74 8.73 -0.56
C ALA A 29 20.13 8.35 -0.03
N SER A 30 20.88 9.31 0.53
CA SER A 30 22.20 9.06 1.09
C SER A 30 22.16 8.17 2.33
N LYS A 31 21.19 8.36 3.23
CA LYS A 31 20.98 7.48 4.39
C LYS A 31 20.51 6.10 3.96
N ILE A 32 19.58 6.03 3.01
CA ILE A 32 19.07 4.76 2.45
C ILE A 32 20.21 3.94 1.84
N ALA A 33 21.09 4.58 1.05
CA ALA A 33 22.22 3.92 0.41
C ALA A 33 23.30 3.38 1.38
N GLN A 34 23.29 3.77 2.66
CA GLN A 34 24.18 3.19 3.67
C GLN A 34 23.75 1.77 4.06
N VAL A 35 22.47 1.40 3.84
CA VAL A 35 21.95 0.07 4.10
C VAL A 35 22.43 -0.88 3.01
N LYS A 36 23.28 -1.83 3.42
CA LYS A 36 23.77 -2.92 2.57
C LYS A 36 23.54 -4.27 3.25
N ILE A 37 23.17 -5.28 2.47
CA ILE A 37 23.01 -6.67 2.90
C ILE A 37 23.76 -7.60 1.94
N LYS A 38 24.12 -8.80 2.42
CA LYS A 38 24.96 -9.74 1.67
C LYS A 38 24.19 -10.39 0.52
N ASP A 39 22.95 -10.76 0.78
CA ASP A 39 22.02 -11.34 -0.17
C ASP A 39 20.59 -10.93 0.18
N LEU A 40 19.64 -11.32 -0.67
CA LEU A 40 18.22 -11.01 -0.50
C LEU A 40 17.45 -12.16 0.16
N SER A 41 18.12 -13.06 0.89
CA SER A 41 17.43 -14.14 1.59
C SER A 41 16.54 -13.60 2.71
N PHE A 42 15.50 -14.37 3.05
CA PHE A 42 14.62 -14.07 4.17
C PHE A 42 15.40 -13.76 5.45
N LYS A 43 16.40 -14.59 5.77
CA LYS A 43 17.25 -14.42 6.96
C LYS A 43 17.97 -13.07 6.99
N GLU A 44 18.63 -12.66 5.90
CA GLU A 44 19.38 -11.40 5.86
C GLU A 44 18.45 -10.19 5.89
N VAL A 45 17.34 -10.24 5.16
CA VAL A 45 16.31 -9.18 5.16
C VAL A 45 15.73 -9.01 6.55
N MET A 46 15.26 -10.10 7.17
CA MET A 46 14.62 -10.04 8.49
C MET A 46 15.58 -9.56 9.58
N ARG A 47 16.83 -10.04 9.58
CA ARG A 47 17.87 -9.53 10.49
C ARG A 47 18.21 -8.07 10.28
N LYS A 48 18.13 -7.56 9.04
CA LYS A 48 18.48 -6.16 8.77
C LYS A 48 17.39 -5.20 9.25
N PHE A 49 16.12 -5.52 9.00
CA PHE A 49 15.03 -4.58 9.20
C PHE A 49 14.21 -4.84 10.48
N TYR A 50 14.22 -6.06 11.00
CA TYR A 50 13.37 -6.47 12.13
C TYR A 50 14.18 -7.05 13.31
N ASN A 51 15.47 -6.72 13.40
CA ASN A 51 16.30 -7.15 14.52
C ASN A 51 15.70 -6.76 15.88
N GLY A 52 15.74 -7.67 16.84
CA GLY A 52 15.20 -7.46 18.18
C GLY A 52 13.67 -7.50 18.30
N GLN A 53 12.96 -7.77 17.20
CA GLN A 53 11.49 -7.90 17.19
C GLN A 53 11.03 -9.31 16.82
N MET A 54 11.92 -10.19 16.37
CA MET A 54 11.54 -11.50 15.85
C MET A 54 11.38 -12.54 16.96
N PHE A 55 10.38 -13.39 16.84
CA PHE A 55 10.20 -14.58 17.69
C PHE A 55 9.69 -15.77 16.87
N ASP A 56 9.84 -16.97 17.43
CA ASP A 56 9.39 -18.21 16.80
C ASP A 56 7.88 -18.39 16.96
N ILE A 57 7.20 -18.78 15.88
CA ILE A 57 5.75 -18.97 15.85
C ILE A 57 5.40 -20.09 14.87
N HIS A 58 4.35 -20.85 15.18
CA HIS A 58 3.78 -21.82 14.26
C HIS A 58 2.55 -21.23 13.57
N VAL A 59 2.45 -21.45 12.26
CA VAL A 59 1.28 -21.08 11.46
C VAL A 59 0.95 -22.27 10.58
N ASP A 60 -0.31 -22.69 10.61
CA ASP A 60 -0.79 -23.84 9.86
C ASP A 60 -0.75 -23.53 8.34
N TYR A 61 -0.47 -24.55 7.54
CA TYR A 61 -0.46 -24.49 6.07
C TYR A 61 0.50 -23.46 5.45
N MET A 62 1.63 -23.15 6.13
CA MET A 62 2.65 -22.18 5.66
C MET A 62 3.99 -22.81 5.26
N GLU A 63 4.03 -24.11 4.98
CA GLU A 63 5.27 -24.89 4.80
C GLU A 63 6.23 -24.34 3.73
N ASP A 64 5.68 -23.76 2.65
CA ASP A 64 6.47 -23.30 1.49
C ASP A 64 6.82 -21.80 1.52
N THR A 65 6.33 -21.03 2.50
CA THR A 65 6.56 -19.58 2.55
C THR A 65 7.43 -19.22 3.76
N PRO A 66 8.61 -18.59 3.59
CA PRO A 66 9.40 -18.13 4.72
C PRO A 66 8.65 -17.08 5.56
N TYR A 67 8.50 -17.35 6.85
CA TYR A 67 7.81 -16.45 7.80
C TYR A 67 8.48 -16.40 9.17
N ILE A 68 8.15 -15.37 9.96
CA ILE A 68 8.58 -15.23 11.35
C ILE A 68 7.61 -14.34 12.13
N GLY A 69 7.46 -14.57 13.44
CA GLY A 69 6.67 -13.70 14.32
C GLY A 69 7.37 -12.35 14.54
N LEU A 70 6.60 -11.28 14.65
CA LEU A 70 7.07 -9.92 14.96
C LEU A 70 6.41 -9.36 16.22
N GLY A 71 7.23 -8.77 17.09
CA GLY A 71 6.82 -8.17 18.35
C GLY A 71 6.51 -9.23 19.40
N LYS A 72 5.27 -9.24 19.87
CA LYS A 72 4.73 -10.15 20.88
C LYS A 72 3.24 -10.35 20.60
N TYR A 73 2.66 -11.38 21.21
CA TYR A 73 1.22 -11.56 21.25
C TYR A 73 0.54 -10.34 21.90
N ASP A 74 -0.62 -9.96 21.37
CA ASP A 74 -1.52 -9.00 21.99
C ASP A 74 -2.34 -9.66 23.12
N ASP A 75 -3.09 -8.85 23.86
CA ASP A 75 -3.89 -9.32 25.01
C ASP A 75 -5.06 -10.24 24.60
N THR A 76 -5.32 -10.36 23.29
CA THR A 76 -6.34 -11.25 22.71
C THR A 76 -5.76 -12.55 22.14
N GLY A 77 -4.44 -12.77 22.29
CA GLY A 77 -3.76 -13.96 21.79
C GLY A 77 -3.35 -13.88 20.31
N ARG A 78 -3.43 -12.70 19.69
CA ARG A 78 -3.05 -12.52 18.29
C ARG A 78 -1.59 -12.15 18.15
N ALA A 79 -0.94 -12.66 17.14
CA ALA A 79 0.43 -12.32 16.79
C ALA A 79 0.52 -11.77 15.36
N THR A 80 1.43 -10.84 15.14
CA THR A 80 1.79 -10.42 13.79
C THR A 80 2.87 -11.34 13.24
N ILE A 81 2.69 -11.87 12.04
CA ILE A 81 3.73 -12.57 11.29
C ILE A 81 4.23 -11.70 10.14
N ALA A 82 5.50 -11.84 9.79
CA ALA A 82 6.11 -11.27 8.59
C ALA A 82 6.39 -12.36 7.56
N LEU A 83 5.84 -12.18 6.36
CA LEU A 83 5.90 -13.06 5.21
C LEU A 83 6.71 -12.42 4.11
N MET A 84 7.74 -13.11 3.62
CA MET A 84 8.48 -12.62 2.45
C MET A 84 7.90 -13.21 1.18
N ARG A 85 7.30 -12.35 0.34
CA ARG A 85 6.82 -12.72 -0.99
C ARG A 85 8.02 -12.94 -1.95
N PRO A 86 7.81 -13.67 -3.07
CA PRO A 86 8.84 -13.85 -4.09
C PRO A 86 9.46 -12.52 -4.55
N ILE A 87 10.78 -12.52 -4.74
CA ILE A 87 11.52 -11.32 -5.15
C ILE A 87 11.13 -10.95 -6.59
N ILE A 88 10.79 -9.67 -6.80
CA ILE A 88 10.44 -9.16 -8.12
C ILE A 88 11.67 -8.44 -8.70
N GLN A 89 12.23 -8.99 -9.77
CA GLN A 89 13.29 -8.33 -10.53
C GLN A 89 12.68 -7.39 -11.59
N TYR A 90 13.21 -6.18 -11.69
CA TYR A 90 12.80 -5.20 -12.68
C TYR A 90 13.99 -4.33 -13.14
N LYS A 91 13.78 -3.50 -14.15
CA LYS A 91 14.76 -2.49 -14.60
C LYS A 91 14.25 -1.10 -14.27
N ASN A 92 15.13 -0.22 -13.80
CA ASN A 92 14.78 1.20 -13.64
C ASN A 92 14.76 1.92 -15.01
N THR A 93 14.50 3.23 -15.02
CA THR A 93 14.46 4.01 -16.29
C THR A 93 15.81 4.12 -17.00
N ALA A 94 16.92 3.84 -16.30
CA ALA A 94 18.27 3.76 -16.88
C ALA A 94 18.63 2.36 -17.40
N GLY A 95 17.72 1.38 -17.30
CA GLY A 95 17.95 0.00 -17.74
C GLY A 95 18.74 -0.87 -16.73
N GLU A 96 19.03 -0.34 -15.56
CA GLU A 96 19.78 -1.02 -14.50
C GLU A 96 18.88 -1.97 -13.71
N ASP A 97 19.42 -3.12 -13.32
CA ASP A 97 18.68 -4.11 -12.55
C ASP A 97 18.34 -3.60 -11.15
N ARG A 98 17.12 -3.92 -10.73
CA ARG A 98 16.56 -3.65 -9.42
C ARG A 98 15.80 -4.88 -8.92
N TYR A 99 15.67 -4.97 -7.60
CA TYR A 99 15.00 -6.05 -6.91
C TYR A 99 14.04 -5.45 -5.89
N LEU A 100 12.77 -5.85 -5.95
CA LEU A 100 11.76 -5.46 -4.98
C LEU A 100 11.48 -6.65 -4.07
N ILE A 101 11.60 -6.40 -2.77
CA ILE A 101 11.17 -7.32 -1.71
C ILE A 101 9.91 -6.75 -1.09
N ILE A 102 8.93 -7.62 -0.86
CA ILE A 102 7.68 -7.31 -0.18
C ILE A 102 7.63 -8.17 1.08
N ILE A 103 7.62 -7.52 2.24
CA ILE A 103 7.38 -8.16 3.54
C ILE A 103 5.95 -7.85 3.94
N GLU A 104 5.06 -8.80 3.74
CA GLU A 104 3.67 -8.71 4.16
C GLU A 104 3.55 -9.06 5.65
N LYS A 105 2.78 -8.26 6.37
CA LYS A 105 2.53 -8.38 7.80
C LYS A 105 1.05 -8.64 8.00
N THR A 106 0.72 -9.83 8.49
CA THR A 106 -0.65 -10.26 8.75
C THR A 106 -0.80 -10.75 10.19
N GLN A 107 -2.03 -10.76 10.70
CA GLN A 107 -2.32 -11.25 12.03
C GLN A 107 -2.62 -12.75 11.99
N VAL A 108 -2.24 -13.45 13.05
CA VAL A 108 -2.48 -14.88 13.26
C VAL A 108 -3.09 -15.06 14.64
N THR A 109 -4.12 -15.90 14.72
CA THR A 109 -4.74 -16.38 15.95
C THR A 109 -4.80 -17.89 15.92
N ASP A 110 -4.39 -18.56 17.00
CA ASP A 110 -4.44 -20.02 17.12
C ASP A 110 -3.82 -20.81 15.94
N GLY A 111 -2.77 -20.25 15.33
CA GLY A 111 -2.07 -20.87 14.20
C GLY A 111 -2.67 -20.56 12.82
N GLU A 112 -3.81 -19.87 12.75
CA GLU A 112 -4.47 -19.51 11.50
C GLU A 112 -4.33 -18.01 11.18
N ILE A 113 -4.20 -17.67 9.91
CA ILE A 113 -4.19 -16.27 9.46
C ILE A 113 -5.58 -15.67 9.65
N ASP A 114 -5.65 -14.52 10.31
CA ASP A 114 -6.86 -13.73 10.48
C ASP A 114 -7.35 -13.21 9.13
N SER A 115 -8.23 -13.98 8.49
CA SER A 115 -8.81 -13.66 7.18
C SER A 115 -10.14 -12.89 7.28
N CYS A 116 -10.46 -12.35 8.46
CA CYS A 116 -11.73 -11.68 8.66
C CYS A 116 -11.91 -10.50 7.69
N HIS A 117 -13.16 -10.21 7.34
CA HIS A 117 -13.50 -9.20 6.34
C HIS A 117 -12.89 -7.81 6.62
N ILE A 118 -12.75 -7.44 7.90
CA ILE A 118 -12.15 -6.18 8.35
C ILE A 118 -10.67 -6.30 8.72
N CYS A 119 -10.11 -7.50 8.65
CA CYS A 119 -8.72 -7.77 8.99
C CYS A 119 -7.85 -7.21 7.88
N LYS A 120 -6.88 -6.37 8.28
CA LYS A 120 -6.01 -5.66 7.35
C LYS A 120 -4.59 -6.15 7.54
N ALA A 121 -3.97 -6.50 6.43
CA ALA A 121 -2.54 -6.68 6.39
C ALA A 121 -1.85 -5.36 6.01
N THR A 122 -0.58 -5.27 6.37
CA THR A 122 0.30 -4.19 5.94
C THR A 122 1.50 -4.77 5.22
N ALA A 123 2.25 -3.98 4.46
CA ALA A 123 3.49 -4.46 3.87
C ALA A 123 4.59 -3.41 3.95
N ASP A 124 5.81 -3.89 4.20
CA ASP A 124 7.01 -3.09 4.02
C ASP A 124 7.66 -3.50 2.71
N LEU A 125 7.91 -2.52 1.84
CA LEU A 125 8.53 -2.75 0.54
C LEU A 125 9.96 -2.22 0.59
N TYR A 126 10.89 -2.97 0.01
CA TYR A 126 12.30 -2.62 -0.05
C TYR A 126 12.82 -2.79 -1.48
N GLY A 127 13.27 -1.70 -2.08
CA GLY A 127 13.93 -1.69 -3.38
C GLY A 127 15.45 -1.79 -3.22
N PHE A 128 16.09 -2.70 -3.94
CA PHE A 128 17.53 -2.90 -3.92
C PHE A 128 18.16 -2.82 -5.31
N LYS A 129 19.45 -2.46 -5.35
CA LYS A 129 20.34 -2.71 -6.48
C LYS A 129 21.52 -3.57 -6.05
N LYS A 130 22.04 -4.38 -6.97
CA LYS A 130 23.26 -5.17 -6.74
C LYS A 130 24.48 -4.33 -7.10
N LEU A 131 25.48 -4.30 -6.21
CA LEU A 131 26.74 -3.60 -6.41
C LEU A 131 27.78 -4.53 -7.06
N ASN A 132 28.82 -3.95 -7.66
CA ASN A 132 29.92 -4.69 -8.29
C ASN A 132 30.67 -5.61 -7.31
N ASN A 133 30.65 -5.31 -6.01
CA ASN A 133 31.23 -6.15 -4.96
C ASN A 133 30.30 -7.27 -4.49
N GLY A 134 29.18 -7.50 -5.18
CA GLY A 134 28.21 -8.55 -4.88
C GLY A 134 27.16 -8.19 -3.81
N LEU A 135 27.36 -7.13 -3.03
CA LEU A 135 26.40 -6.70 -2.01
C LEU A 135 25.14 -6.09 -2.63
N PHE A 136 24.03 -6.16 -1.91
CA PHE A 136 22.80 -5.45 -2.27
C PHE A 136 22.69 -4.17 -1.45
N GLN A 137 22.49 -3.04 -2.13
CA GLN A 137 22.29 -1.73 -1.54
C GLN A 137 20.82 -1.32 -1.65
N LEU A 138 20.24 -0.87 -0.55
CA LEU A 138 18.88 -0.32 -0.55
C LEU A 138 18.85 0.98 -1.36
N VAL A 139 17.85 1.12 -2.24
CA VAL A 139 17.62 2.33 -3.04
C VAL A 139 16.38 3.10 -2.59
N SER A 140 15.36 2.38 -2.10
CA SER A 140 14.20 2.99 -1.47
C SER A 140 13.44 1.95 -0.65
N GLN A 141 12.49 2.43 0.15
CA GLN A 141 11.61 1.61 0.97
C GLN A 141 10.27 2.33 1.14
N THR A 142 9.25 1.66 1.68
CA THR A 142 8.05 2.34 2.17
C THR A 142 8.34 3.22 3.40
N PRO A 143 7.53 4.25 3.67
CA PRO A 143 7.57 4.94 4.95
C PRO A 143 7.36 3.96 6.11
N LYS A 144 7.84 4.32 7.31
CA LYS A 144 7.49 3.56 8.51
C LYS A 144 6.02 3.79 8.83
N ASN A 145 5.34 2.74 9.31
CA ASN A 145 3.96 2.81 9.79
C ASN A 145 2.95 3.29 8.73
N VAL A 146 3.11 2.88 7.46
CA VAL A 146 2.05 3.10 6.47
C VAL A 146 0.82 2.32 6.90
N GLU A 147 -0.27 3.04 7.17
CA GLU A 147 -1.57 2.42 7.35
C GLU A 147 -2.05 1.85 6.01
N GLU A 148 -2.21 0.52 6.05
CA GLU A 148 -3.23 -0.28 5.37
C GLU A 148 -3.36 -0.19 3.85
N SER A 149 -3.35 -1.36 3.23
CA SER A 149 -4.23 -1.57 2.10
C SER A 149 -4.57 -3.04 2.10
N GLY A 150 -5.83 -3.42 2.26
CA GLY A 150 -6.21 -4.82 2.30
C GLY A 150 -7.63 -5.08 2.77
N SER A 151 -8.17 -6.21 2.36
CA SER A 151 -9.38 -6.85 2.88
C SER A 151 -9.05 -8.34 3.06
N ASN A 152 -9.82 -9.04 3.89
CA ASN A 152 -9.65 -10.48 4.10
C ASN A 152 -8.22 -10.88 4.52
N GLY A 153 -7.53 -10.02 5.31
CA GLY A 153 -6.18 -10.31 5.82
C GLY A 153 -5.05 -10.28 4.78
N SER A 154 -5.26 -9.71 3.59
CA SER A 154 -4.22 -9.59 2.54
C SER A 154 -3.99 -8.16 2.10
N THR A 155 -2.75 -7.85 1.71
CA THR A 155 -2.40 -6.52 1.19
C THR A 155 -2.88 -6.23 -0.23
N GLY A 156 -3.23 -7.28 -0.98
CA GLY A 156 -3.46 -7.21 -2.43
C GLY A 156 -2.24 -6.71 -3.21
N LEU A 157 -1.03 -6.96 -2.69
CA LEU A 157 0.26 -6.72 -3.34
C LEU A 157 0.84 -8.03 -3.86
N TYR A 158 0.14 -8.66 -4.80
CA TYR A 158 0.56 -9.93 -5.37
C TYR A 158 1.73 -9.74 -6.32
N ALA A 159 2.75 -10.60 -6.17
CA ALA A 159 3.99 -10.45 -6.91
C ALA A 159 3.81 -10.57 -8.43
N GLU A 160 2.88 -11.43 -8.86
CA GLU A 160 2.56 -11.62 -10.28
C GLU A 160 1.89 -10.39 -10.88
N ASP A 161 0.87 -9.83 -10.22
CA ASP A 161 0.19 -8.62 -10.67
C ASP A 161 1.14 -7.43 -10.75
N ILE A 162 1.97 -7.26 -9.71
CA ILE A 162 2.99 -6.22 -9.71
C ILE A 162 3.94 -6.43 -10.89
N LYS A 163 4.44 -7.64 -11.10
CA LYS A 163 5.37 -7.94 -12.20
C LYS A 163 4.75 -7.68 -13.57
N ASN A 164 3.49 -8.06 -13.77
CA ASN A 164 2.77 -7.88 -15.03
C ASN A 164 2.45 -6.41 -15.31
N GLY A 165 2.21 -5.62 -14.26
CA GLY A 165 1.92 -4.19 -14.35
C GLY A 165 3.15 -3.28 -14.50
N LEU A 166 4.38 -3.81 -14.41
CA LEU A 166 5.61 -3.03 -14.41
C LEU A 166 5.77 -2.22 -15.71
N GLN A 167 5.85 -0.89 -15.58
CA GLN A 167 6.08 0.02 -16.69
C GLN A 167 6.60 1.39 -16.22
N PRO A 168 7.14 2.23 -17.13
CA PRO A 168 7.44 3.62 -16.79
C PRO A 168 6.16 4.39 -16.42
N LEU A 169 6.15 5.01 -15.24
CA LEU A 169 5.09 5.90 -14.77
C LEU A 169 5.52 7.38 -14.75
N GLY A 170 6.72 7.67 -15.26
CA GLY A 170 7.29 9.01 -15.33
C GLY A 170 8.67 9.00 -15.96
N LYS A 171 9.24 10.19 -16.23
CA LYS A 171 10.55 10.32 -16.88
C LYS A 171 11.67 9.53 -16.17
N ASN A 172 11.65 9.55 -14.84
CA ASN A 172 12.62 8.86 -13.98
C ASN A 172 11.93 7.93 -12.96
N LEU A 173 10.75 7.41 -13.31
CA LEU A 173 9.94 6.60 -12.42
C LEU A 173 9.49 5.34 -13.15
N VAL A 174 9.91 4.19 -12.63
CA VAL A 174 9.26 2.91 -12.90
C VAL A 174 8.27 2.64 -11.79
N GLY A 175 7.16 2.00 -12.14
CA GLY A 175 6.18 1.57 -11.18
C GLY A 175 5.41 0.37 -11.71
N SER A 176 4.35 0.00 -11.02
CA SER A 176 3.43 -1.02 -11.48
C SER A 176 1.98 -0.55 -11.35
N LEU A 177 1.16 -0.94 -12.31
CA LEU A 177 -0.28 -0.72 -12.30
C LEU A 177 -0.98 -2.07 -12.18
N PHE A 178 -1.79 -2.22 -11.15
CA PHE A 178 -2.48 -3.47 -10.83
C PHE A 178 -3.85 -3.16 -10.23
N THR A 179 -4.76 -4.11 -10.32
CA THR A 179 -6.07 -3.98 -9.70
C THR A 179 -6.04 -4.50 -8.26
N ASN A 180 -6.95 -3.96 -7.47
CA ASN A 180 -7.39 -4.58 -6.24
C ASN A 180 -8.91 -4.65 -6.29
N PHE A 181 -9.51 -5.49 -5.46
CA PHE A 181 -10.94 -5.68 -5.49
C PHE A 181 -11.53 -5.89 -4.11
N TYR A 182 -12.83 -5.68 -4.05
CA TYR A 182 -13.68 -5.98 -2.92
C TYR A 182 -14.87 -6.79 -3.43
N MET A 183 -15.29 -7.81 -2.68
CA MET A 183 -16.52 -8.54 -2.94
C MET A 183 -17.36 -8.56 -1.67
N GLY A 184 -18.63 -8.20 -1.78
CA GLY A 184 -19.56 -8.15 -0.65
C GLY A 184 -21.00 -8.03 -1.13
N GLN A 185 -21.93 -8.70 -0.43
CA GLN A 185 -23.38 -8.62 -0.70
C GLN A 185 -23.80 -8.90 -2.16
N GLY A 186 -23.06 -9.76 -2.87
CA GLY A 186 -23.31 -10.06 -4.29
C GLY A 186 -22.91 -8.93 -5.24
N ALA A 187 -22.05 -8.01 -4.80
CA ALA A 187 -21.37 -7.03 -5.64
C ALA A 187 -19.86 -7.23 -5.60
N ARG A 188 -19.20 -6.80 -6.66
CA ARG A 188 -17.75 -6.81 -6.83
C ARG A 188 -17.30 -5.45 -7.33
N ASP A 189 -16.46 -4.79 -6.55
CA ASP A 189 -15.85 -3.51 -6.90
C ASP A 189 -14.37 -3.71 -7.15
N GLU A 190 -13.85 -3.17 -8.25
CA GLU A 190 -12.44 -3.21 -8.60
C GLU A 190 -11.89 -1.81 -8.81
N TRP A 191 -10.64 -1.59 -8.41
CA TRP A 191 -9.96 -0.32 -8.62
C TRP A 191 -8.50 -0.49 -8.97
N TRP A 192 -7.99 0.44 -9.78
CA TRP A 192 -6.60 0.54 -10.16
C TRP A 192 -5.76 1.18 -9.04
N LYS A 193 -4.63 0.56 -8.76
CA LYS A 193 -3.56 1.09 -7.92
C LYS A 193 -2.29 1.30 -8.75
N ALA A 194 -1.55 2.35 -8.44
CA ALA A 194 -0.22 2.62 -8.96
C ALA A 194 0.82 2.50 -7.84
N LEU A 195 1.70 1.49 -7.93
CA LEU A 195 2.90 1.37 -7.10
C LEU A 195 4.02 2.21 -7.71
N HIS A 196 4.48 3.24 -7.01
CA HIS A 196 5.62 4.06 -7.41
C HIS A 196 6.91 3.50 -6.80
N LEU A 197 7.82 3.01 -7.64
CA LEU A 197 9.14 2.50 -7.22
C LEU A 197 10.18 3.61 -7.33
N SER A 198 9.99 4.67 -6.53
CA SER A 198 10.87 5.84 -6.52
C SER A 198 12.24 5.50 -5.93
N GLU A 199 13.32 5.99 -6.54
CA GLU A 199 14.69 5.92 -5.97
C GLU A 199 15.11 7.23 -5.27
N ASN A 200 14.28 8.28 -5.34
CA ASN A 200 14.53 9.60 -4.75
C ASN A 200 13.45 10.03 -3.74
N ASP A 201 12.45 9.18 -3.48
CA ASP A 201 11.41 9.31 -2.47
C ASP A 201 11.04 7.89 -1.96
N PHE A 202 10.20 7.80 -0.95
CA PHE A 202 9.66 6.52 -0.47
C PHE A 202 8.80 5.82 -1.54
N ILE A 203 8.84 4.49 -1.52
CA ILE A 203 7.92 3.62 -2.26
C ILE A 203 6.51 3.83 -1.70
N ASN A 204 5.53 4.06 -2.58
CA ASN A 204 4.13 4.27 -2.17
C ASN A 204 3.17 3.67 -3.19
N VAL A 205 1.94 3.43 -2.75
CA VAL A 205 0.84 2.93 -3.58
C VAL A 205 -0.28 3.97 -3.58
N TYR A 206 -0.80 4.28 -4.75
CA TYR A 206 -1.81 5.32 -4.94
C TYR A 206 -3.04 4.75 -5.65
N TYR A 207 -4.23 5.12 -5.20
CA TYR A 207 -5.46 4.92 -5.97
C TYR A 207 -5.38 5.74 -7.26
N VAL A 208 -5.82 5.16 -8.37
CA VAL A 208 -5.83 5.80 -9.70
C VAL A 208 -7.26 6.07 -10.17
N GLY A 209 -8.16 5.12 -9.95
CA GLY A 209 -9.54 5.16 -10.43
C GLY A 209 -10.17 3.77 -10.42
N ASP A 210 -11.48 3.70 -10.62
CA ASP A 210 -12.19 2.41 -10.67
C ASP A 210 -11.75 1.60 -11.89
N ALA A 211 -11.65 0.28 -11.70
CA ALA A 211 -11.31 -0.71 -12.72
C ALA A 211 -12.54 -1.49 -13.19
N GLY A 212 -13.67 -1.34 -12.48
CA GLY A 212 -14.95 -1.91 -12.83
C GLY A 212 -15.78 -2.17 -11.59
N SER A 213 -17.07 -2.39 -11.78
CA SER A 213 -17.94 -2.89 -10.72
C SER A 213 -19.14 -3.61 -11.30
N SER A 214 -19.66 -4.58 -10.58
CA SER A 214 -20.89 -5.31 -10.89
C SER A 214 -21.71 -5.62 -9.65
N ASN A 215 -23.04 -5.67 -9.77
CA ASN A 215 -23.95 -6.11 -8.72
C ASN A 215 -24.71 -7.39 -9.12
N GLU A 216 -23.98 -8.50 -9.24
CA GLU A 216 -24.46 -9.84 -9.62
C GLU A 216 -25.60 -10.42 -8.75
N ARG A 217 -25.99 -9.74 -7.67
CA ARG A 217 -27.23 -10.05 -6.93
C ARG A 217 -28.52 -9.80 -7.73
N TYR A 218 -28.46 -9.01 -8.79
CA TYR A 218 -29.57 -8.78 -9.72
C TYR A 218 -29.29 -9.46 -11.05
N ASP A 219 -30.35 -9.99 -11.68
CA ASP A 219 -30.27 -10.47 -13.06
C ASP A 219 -29.98 -9.30 -14.02
N GLU A 220 -29.26 -9.55 -15.12
CA GLU A 220 -28.91 -8.51 -16.11
C GLU A 220 -30.12 -7.78 -16.70
N ASP A 221 -31.28 -8.45 -16.75
CA ASP A 221 -32.55 -7.87 -17.22
C ASP A 221 -33.23 -6.97 -16.16
N SER A 222 -32.72 -6.93 -14.92
CA SER A 222 -33.23 -6.10 -13.86
C SER A 222 -32.92 -4.62 -14.12
N PRO A 223 -33.87 -3.69 -13.91
CA PRO A 223 -33.58 -2.25 -13.98
C PRO A 223 -32.64 -1.77 -12.86
N LEU A 224 -32.29 -2.63 -11.91
CA LEU A 224 -31.36 -2.37 -10.82
C LEU A 224 -29.96 -2.96 -11.07
N TYR A 225 -29.77 -3.69 -12.16
CA TYR A 225 -28.48 -4.25 -12.51
C TYR A 225 -27.54 -3.18 -13.06
N TYR A 226 -26.28 -3.23 -12.63
CA TYR A 226 -25.17 -2.49 -13.23
C TYR A 226 -23.96 -3.41 -13.40
N GLY A 227 -23.15 -3.07 -14.39
CA GLY A 227 -21.95 -3.80 -14.75
C GLY A 227 -21.12 -2.94 -15.70
N TYR A 228 -19.97 -2.47 -15.22
CA TYR A 228 -19.06 -1.68 -16.04
C TYR A 228 -17.61 -2.11 -15.86
N GLU A 229 -16.83 -1.92 -16.92
CA GLU A 229 -15.38 -2.13 -16.94
C GLU A 229 -14.65 -0.79 -17.02
N GLY A 230 -13.51 -0.71 -16.34
CA GLY A 230 -12.58 0.41 -16.34
C GLY A 230 -11.20 -0.05 -16.81
N THR A 231 -10.79 0.35 -18.00
CA THR A 231 -9.44 0.06 -18.53
C THR A 231 -8.53 1.27 -18.38
N LEU A 232 -7.22 1.03 -18.30
CA LEU A 232 -6.23 2.09 -18.13
C LEU A 232 -5.21 2.10 -19.28
N LYS A 233 -4.67 3.27 -19.58
CA LYS A 233 -3.49 3.44 -20.45
C LYS A 233 -2.59 4.56 -19.93
N VAL A 234 -1.30 4.27 -19.72
CA VAL A 234 -0.30 5.31 -19.43
C VAL A 234 -0.05 6.15 -20.68
N LEU A 235 0.07 7.47 -20.51
CA LEU A 235 0.34 8.43 -21.58
C LEU A 235 1.74 9.05 -21.39
N PRO A 236 2.81 8.45 -21.93
CA PRO A 236 4.17 8.99 -21.80
C PRO A 236 4.29 10.40 -22.40
N ASN A 237 4.79 11.36 -21.61
CA ASN A 237 4.91 12.76 -22.06
C ASN A 237 6.08 13.54 -21.42
N ASN A 238 7.21 12.87 -21.13
CA ASN A 238 8.44 13.46 -20.57
C ASN A 238 8.29 14.23 -19.23
N THR A 239 7.12 14.20 -18.58
CA THR A 239 6.89 14.79 -17.26
C THR A 239 7.47 13.90 -16.14
N THR A 240 7.56 14.45 -14.93
CA THR A 240 7.96 13.70 -13.73
C THR A 240 7.06 12.49 -13.49
N TYR A 241 5.74 12.66 -13.68
CA TYR A 241 4.74 11.61 -13.58
C TYR A 241 3.88 11.64 -14.84
N TYR A 242 3.81 10.53 -15.56
CA TYR A 242 3.01 10.40 -16.76
C TYR A 242 1.51 10.40 -16.39
N PRO A 243 0.67 11.13 -17.14
CA PRO A 243 -0.77 11.02 -17.01
C PRO A 243 -1.26 9.59 -17.32
N ILE A 244 -2.38 9.22 -16.72
CA ILE A 244 -3.05 7.95 -16.96
C ILE A 244 -4.42 8.24 -17.54
N MET A 245 -4.75 7.63 -18.66
CA MET A 245 -6.08 7.64 -19.23
C MET A 245 -6.87 6.45 -18.69
N LEU A 246 -8.05 6.71 -18.15
CA LEU A 246 -9.04 5.72 -17.74
C LEU A 246 -10.18 5.75 -18.75
N THR A 247 -10.63 4.59 -19.18
CA THR A 247 -11.75 4.43 -20.12
C THR A 247 -12.79 3.52 -19.48
N TYR A 248 -14.02 4.03 -19.37
CA TYR A 248 -15.14 3.34 -18.77
C TYR A 248 -16.15 2.93 -19.82
N LYS A 249 -16.67 1.71 -19.70
CA LYS A 249 -17.70 1.18 -20.58
C LYS A 249 -18.66 0.27 -19.81
N GLY A 250 -19.96 0.41 -20.05
CA GLY A 250 -21.00 -0.45 -19.46
C GLY A 250 -22.07 0.35 -18.73
N GLU A 251 -22.81 -0.30 -17.85
CA GLU A 251 -23.84 0.31 -17.00
C GLU A 251 -23.19 0.74 -15.68
N MET A 252 -23.10 2.05 -15.43
CA MET A 252 -22.40 2.61 -14.27
C MET A 252 -23.38 3.39 -13.39
N PRO A 253 -23.38 3.16 -12.07
CA PRO A 253 -24.11 4.00 -11.13
C PRO A 253 -23.63 5.46 -11.19
N THR A 254 -24.55 6.41 -11.04
CA THR A 254 -24.20 7.81 -10.79
C THR A 254 -23.57 7.96 -9.40
N ASN A 255 -22.80 9.02 -9.17
CA ASN A 255 -22.07 9.22 -7.89
C ASN A 255 -22.97 9.31 -6.64
N ASP A 256 -24.27 9.54 -6.83
CA ASP A 256 -25.31 9.57 -5.78
C ASP A 256 -26.03 8.22 -5.61
N ASP A 257 -25.65 7.20 -6.41
CA ASP A 257 -26.26 5.87 -6.49
C ASP A 257 -27.77 5.89 -6.82
N GLU A 258 -28.32 7.01 -7.30
CA GLU A 258 -29.75 7.14 -7.59
C GLU A 258 -30.14 6.59 -8.96
N ARG A 259 -29.19 6.55 -9.90
CA ARG A 259 -29.43 6.17 -11.30
C ARG A 259 -28.30 5.30 -11.84
N ILE A 260 -28.63 4.49 -12.83
CA ILE A 260 -27.67 3.69 -13.60
C ILE A 260 -27.70 4.22 -15.03
N GLU A 261 -26.53 4.57 -15.56
CA GLU A 261 -26.38 5.15 -16.88
C GLU A 261 -25.40 4.34 -17.73
N HIS A 262 -25.72 4.18 -19.01
CA HIS A 262 -24.78 3.64 -19.96
C HIS A 262 -23.64 4.62 -20.21
N VAL A 263 -22.41 4.19 -19.95
CA VAL A 263 -21.20 5.01 -20.12
C VAL A 263 -20.29 4.45 -21.22
N ASN A 264 -19.67 5.37 -21.96
CA ASN A 264 -18.56 5.11 -22.86
C ASN A 264 -17.72 6.38 -23.00
N TYR A 265 -16.84 6.62 -22.03
CA TYR A 265 -16.03 7.83 -22.00
C TYR A 265 -14.63 7.54 -21.45
N SER A 266 -13.70 8.46 -21.75
CA SER A 266 -12.36 8.44 -21.18
C SER A 266 -12.09 9.71 -20.39
N LYS A 267 -11.33 9.58 -19.29
CA LYS A 267 -10.80 10.71 -18.50
C LYS A 267 -9.30 10.54 -18.31
N VAL A 268 -8.57 11.65 -18.22
CA VAL A 268 -7.13 11.63 -17.96
C VAL A 268 -6.88 12.16 -16.56
N VAL A 269 -6.25 11.34 -15.72
CA VAL A 269 -5.81 11.73 -14.37
C VAL A 269 -4.31 12.00 -14.35
N LYS A 270 -3.90 12.95 -13.52
CA LYS A 270 -2.51 13.36 -13.31
C LYS A 270 -2.14 13.21 -11.85
N PHE A 271 -0.92 12.77 -11.59
CA PHE A 271 -0.44 12.68 -10.22
C PHE A 271 -0.15 14.08 -9.66
N ASN A 272 -0.81 14.43 -8.56
CA ASN A 272 -0.54 15.61 -7.77
C ASN A 272 0.46 15.26 -6.66
N PRO A 273 1.73 15.73 -6.74
CA PRO A 273 2.76 15.36 -5.77
C PRO A 273 2.57 16.00 -4.39
N ILE A 274 1.78 17.07 -4.28
CA ILE A 274 1.46 17.74 -3.02
C ILE A 274 0.38 16.95 -2.28
N LYS A 275 -0.70 16.58 -2.99
CA LYS A 275 -1.80 15.79 -2.42
C LYS A 275 -1.50 14.30 -2.34
N LYS A 276 -0.46 13.83 -3.04
CA LYS A 276 -0.08 12.41 -3.15
C LYS A 276 -1.22 11.54 -3.68
N ALA A 277 -1.87 12.01 -4.75
CA ALA A 277 -3.03 11.34 -5.37
C ALA A 277 -3.09 11.59 -6.88
N TYR A 278 -3.75 10.69 -7.62
CA TYR A 278 -4.13 10.92 -9.02
C TYR A 278 -5.50 11.64 -9.07
N GLU A 279 -5.57 12.75 -9.82
CA GLU A 279 -6.78 13.57 -10.01
C GLU A 279 -6.91 14.15 -11.42
#